data_AF-A0A3D2QFT3-F1
#
_entry.id   AF-A0A3D2QFT3-F1
#
_cell.length_a   1.000
_cell.length_b   1.000
_cell.length_c   1.000
_cell.angle_alpha   90.00
_cell.angle_beta   90.00
_cell.angle_gamma   90.00
#
_symmetry.space_group_name_H-M   'P 1'
#
loop_
_entity.id
_entity.type
_entity.pdbx_description
1 polymer ?
#
loop_
_entity_poly.entity_id
_entity_poly.type
_entity_poly.pdbx_seq_one_letter_code
_entity_poly.pdbx_strand_id
1 'polypeptide(L)' 'KGIHCGKIVKEVASLCGGGGGGRPDMAQAGGKDAAKLDAALEAAWKVIEGQVK' A
#
# COMPACT_ATOMS: atom_id res chain seq x y z
N LYS A 1 16.12 8.52 -6.57
CA LYS A 1 15.03 7.50 -6.67
C LYS A 1 14.09 7.79 -5.51
N GLY A 2 12.87 8.26 -5.80
CA GLY A 2 11.88 8.61 -4.78
C GLY A 2 10.93 7.45 -4.47
N ILE A 3 9.95 7.76 -3.63
CA ILE A 3 8.87 6.86 -3.23
C ILE A 3 7.95 6.60 -4.44
N HIS A 4 7.45 5.37 -4.59
CA HIS A 4 6.50 5.02 -5.66
C HIS A 4 5.15 4.60 -5.08
N CYS A 5 4.15 5.50 -5.14
CA CYS A 5 2.81 5.28 -4.59
C CYS A 5 2.17 3.98 -5.07
N GLY A 6 2.26 3.69 -6.38
CA GLY A 6 1.72 2.44 -6.95
C GLY A 6 2.26 1.15 -6.34
N LYS A 7 3.52 1.13 -5.88
CA LYS A 7 4.10 -0.05 -5.22
C LYS A 7 3.62 -0.18 -3.79
N ILE A 8 3.52 0.94 -3.06
CA ILE A 8 3.03 0.98 -1.68
C ILE A 8 1.61 0.43 -1.59
N VAL A 9 0.67 0.99 -2.37
CA VAL A 9 -0.74 0.60 -2.25
C VAL A 9 -0.97 -0.84 -2.70
N LYS A 10 -0.15 -1.37 -3.62
CA LYS A 10 -0.22 -2.77 -4.06
C LYS A 10 0.17 -3.73 -2.95
N GLU A 11 1.25 -3.43 -2.22
CA GLU A 11 1.72 -4.22 -1.10
C GLU A 11 0.71 -4.18 0.07
N VAL A 12 0.26 -2.98 0.44
CA VAL A 12 -0.71 -2.78 1.53
C VAL A 12 -2.05 -3.46 1.22
N ALA A 13 -2.59 -3.29 0.01
CA ALA A 13 -3.90 -3.86 -0.33
C ALA A 13 -3.88 -5.40 -0.37
N SER A 14 -2.73 -6.02 -0.65
CA SER A 14 -2.62 -7.48 -0.64
C SER A 14 -2.89 -8.08 0.75
N LEU A 15 -2.60 -7.34 1.83
CA LEU A 15 -2.91 -7.74 3.21
C LEU A 15 -4.42 -7.86 3.44
N CYS A 16 -5.23 -7.04 2.76
CA CYS A 16 -6.69 -7.10 2.78
C CYS A 16 -7.27 -8.03 1.70
N GLY A 17 -6.48 -8.94 1.11
CA GLY A 17 -6.92 -9.80 -0.01
C GLY A 17 -7.27 -9.02 -1.27
N GLY A 18 -6.70 -7.82 -1.40
CA GLY A 18 -7.00 -6.81 -2.40
C GLY A 18 -5.92 -6.64 -3.45
N GLY A 19 -6.12 -5.62 -4.28
CA GLY A 19 -5.17 -5.21 -5.30
C GLY A 19 -5.31 -3.74 -5.63
N GLY A 20 -4.31 -3.21 -6.33
CA GLY A 20 -4.32 -1.82 -6.75
C GLY A 20 -3.02 -1.42 -7.45
N GLY A 21 -2.91 -0.13 -7.73
CA GLY A 21 -1.77 0.42 -8.43
C GLY A 21 -1.99 1.87 -8.81
N GLY A 22 -1.06 2.39 -9.60
CA GLY A 22 -1.05 3.77 -10.04
C GLY A 22 0.34 4.23 -10.41
N ARG A 23 0.45 5.53 -10.61
CA ARG A 23 1.69 6.20 -10.97
C ARG A 23 2.60 6.36 -9.73
N PRO A 24 3.87 6.74 -9.90
CA PRO A 24 4.77 7.01 -8.79
C PRO A 24 4.28 8.12 -7.85
N ASP A 25 3.54 9.10 -8.37
CA ASP A 25 3.00 10.27 -7.68
C ASP A 25 1.60 10.06 -7.06
N MET A 26 0.84 9.10 -7.58
CA MET A 26 -0.54 8.87 -7.16
C MET A 26 -0.98 7.44 -7.44
N ALA A 27 -1.61 6.79 -6.47
CA ALA A 27 -2.12 5.43 -6.62
C ALA A 27 -3.33 5.17 -5.73
N GLN A 28 -4.08 4.13 -6.08
CA GLN A 28 -5.29 3.71 -5.38
C GLN A 28 -5.42 2.18 -5.39
N ALA A 29 -6.06 1.64 -4.36
CA ALA A 29 -6.24 0.20 -4.19
C ALA A 29 -7.51 -0.10 -3.40
N GLY A 30 -7.98 -1.35 -3.49
CA GLY A 30 -9.13 -1.85 -2.74
C GLY A 30 -8.86 -3.24 -2.17
N GLY A 31 -9.53 -3.56 -1.06
CA GLY A 31 -9.44 -4.83 -0.34
C GLY A 31 -10.78 -5.56 -0.27
N LYS A 32 -10.75 -6.88 -0.12
CA LYS A 32 -11.95 -7.71 0.07
C LYS A 32 -12.24 -7.99 1.54
N ASP A 33 -11.20 -7.98 2.37
CA ASP A 33 -11.27 -8.28 3.79
C ASP A 33 -11.18 -6.99 4.60
N ALA A 34 -12.34 -6.41 4.93
CA ALA A 34 -12.42 -5.17 5.70
C ALA A 34 -11.86 -5.32 7.13
N ALA A 35 -11.89 -6.53 7.70
CA ALA A 35 -11.38 -6.78 9.05
C ALA A 35 -9.86 -6.63 9.16
N LYS A 36 -9.14 -6.66 8.03
CA LYS A 36 -7.69 -6.46 7.97
C LYS A 36 -7.26 -5.02 7.66
N LEU A 37 -8.21 -4.11 7.48
CA LEU A 37 -7.92 -2.73 7.08
C LEU A 37 -6.96 -2.04 8.05
N ASP A 38 -7.22 -2.14 9.35
CA ASP A 38 -6.37 -1.49 10.36
C ASP A 38 -4.95 -2.05 10.34
N ALA A 39 -4.80 -3.38 10.27
CA ALA A 39 -3.48 -4.01 10.17
C ALA A 39 -2.72 -3.63 8.89
N ALA A 40 -3.45 -3.44 7.78
CA ALA A 40 -2.86 -3.01 6.52
C ALA A 40 -2.41 -1.53 6.58
N LEU A 41 -3.20 -0.66 7.21
CA LEU A 41 -2.82 0.74 7.43
C LEU A 41 -1.59 0.86 8.34
N GLU A 42 -1.51 0.05 9.40
CA GLU A 42 -0.32 -0.03 10.26
C GLU A 42 0.91 -0.52 9.50
N ALA A 43 0.76 -1.52 8.62
CA ALA A 43 1.85 -2.01 7.79
C ALA A 43 2.34 -0.98 6.75
N ALA A 44 1.47 -0.05 6.32
CA ALA A 44 1.81 0.96 5.33
C ALA A 44 2.99 1.84 5.76
N TRP A 45 3.10 2.16 7.05
CA TRP A 45 4.22 2.95 7.59
C TRP A 45 5.57 2.28 7.32
N LYS A 46 5.67 0.97 7.59
CA LYS A 46 6.90 0.19 7.36
C LYS A 46 7.27 0.12 5.88
N VAL A 47 6.26 -0.03 5.01
CA VAL A 47 6.46 -0.04 3.54
C VAL A 47 6.98 1.31 3.04
N ILE A 48 6.47 2.41 3.60
CA ILE A 48 6.91 3.76 3.25
C ILE A 48 8.34 3.99 3.74
N GLU A 49 8.64 3.67 5.00
CA GLU A 49 9.98 3.79 5.59
C GLU A 49 11.05 3.08 4.76
N GLY A 50 10.77 1.86 4.27
CA GLY A 50 11.69 1.12 3.40
C GLY A 50 11.95 1.77 2.03
N GLN A 51 11.15 2.75 1.62
CA GLN A 51 11.33 3.51 0.37
C GLN A 51 11.91 4.91 0.58
N VAL A 52 11.92 5.42 1.81
CA VAL A 52 12.60 6.67 2.17
C VAL A 52 14.10 6.39 2.24
N LYS A 53 14.90 7.18 1.53
CA LYS A 53 16.37 7.17 1.62
C LYS A 53 16.84 8.31 2.50
#